data_AF-A0A0F9BFT8-F1
#
_entry.id   AF-A0A0F9BFT8-F1
#
_cell.length_a   1.000
_cell.length_b   1.000
_cell.length_c   1.000
_cell.angle_alpha   90.00
_cell.angle_beta   90.00
_cell.angle_gamma   90.00
#
_symmetry.space_group_name_H-M   'P 1'
#
loop_
_entity.id
_entity.type
_entity.pdbx_description
1 polymer ?
#
loop_
_entity_poly.entity_id
_entity_poly.type
_entity_poly.pdbx_seq_one_letter_code
_entity_poly.pdbx_strand_id
1 'polypeptide(L)' 'MKQTSYVDEEGRHHAVMLPDGVGEKDASQGLPLGPPSLAALGLPEEVEIRLHNQLFSRRIFTAKDVRKRRVDVFGALQ' A
#
# COMPACT_ATOMS: atom_id res chain seq x y z
N MET A 1 -18.49 3.06 4.34
CA MET A 1 -17.18 2.97 3.65
C MET A 1 -16.59 1.62 3.99
N LYS A 2 -16.30 0.78 3.00
CA LYS A 2 -15.63 -0.51 3.17
C LYS A 2 -14.17 -0.39 2.71
N GLN A 3 -13.24 -0.90 3.51
CA GLN A 3 -11.86 -1.10 3.06
C GLN A 3 -11.77 -2.40 2.27
N THR A 4 -11.16 -2.34 1.08
CA THR A 4 -10.81 -3.53 0.29
C THR A 4 -9.37 -3.40 -0.22
N SER A 5 -8.86 -4.45 -0.85
CA SER A 5 -7.52 -4.45 -1.45
C SER A 5 -7.53 -5.08 -2.84
N TYR A 6 -6.64 -4.60 -3.70
CA TYR A 6 -6.38 -5.19 -5.01
C TYR A 6 -4.87 -5.29 -5.26
N VAL A 7 -4.50 -6.07 -6.28
CA VAL A 7 -3.12 -6.19 -6.76
C VAL A 7 -3.05 -5.54 -8.14
N ASP A 8 -2.07 -4.66 -8.36
CA ASP A 8 -1.84 -4.02 -9.66
C ASP A 8 -1.08 -4.96 -10.63
N GLU A 9 -0.84 -4.48 -11.86
CA GLU A 9 -0.19 -5.27 -12.91
C GLU A 9 1.28 -5.59 -12.56
N GLU A 10 1.90 -4.75 -11.72
CA GLU A 10 3.26 -4.91 -11.21
C GLU A 10 3.35 -5.80 -9.96
N GLY A 11 2.22 -6.32 -9.44
CA GLY A 11 2.20 -7.20 -8.28
C GLY A 11 2.27 -6.49 -6.92
N ARG A 12 1.98 -5.19 -6.87
CA ARG A 12 1.87 -4.42 -5.63
C ARG A 12 0.47 -4.54 -5.03
N HIS A 13 0.41 -4.74 -3.72
CA HIS A 13 -0.86 -4.73 -2.99
C HIS A 13 -1.25 -3.31 -2.59
N HIS A 14 -2.47 -2.90 -2.95
CA HIS A 14 -3.04 -1.59 -2.61
C HIS A 14 -4.26 -1.74 -1.72
N ALA A 15 -4.37 -0.89 -0.71
CA ALA A 15 -5.56 -0.75 0.10
C ALA A 15 -6.37 0.45 -0.42
N VAL A 16 -7.67 0.25 -0.63
CA VAL A 16 -8.60 1.29 -1.07
C VAL A 16 -9.83 1.35 -0.15
N MET A 17 -10.47 2.51 -0.11
CA MET A 17 -11.82 2.65 0.45
C MET A 17 -12.84 2.74 -0.67
N LEU A 18 -13.88 1.93 -0.56
CA LEU A 18 -15.05 1.96 -1.42
C LEU A 18 -16.28 2.45 -0.65
N PRO A 19 -17.22 3.16 -1.32
CA PRO A 19 -18.55 3.43 -0.77
C PRO A 19 -19.29 2.12 -0.47
N ASP A 20 -20.25 2.19 0.46
CA ASP A 20 -21.08 1.04 0.77
C ASP A 20 -22.00 0.72 -0.41
N GLY A 21 -22.08 -0.55 -0.79
CA GLY A 21 -22.85 -1.02 -1.96
C GLY A 21 -22.04 -1.18 -3.25
N VAL A 22 -20.77 -0.74 -3.28
CA VAL A 22 -19.87 -0.97 -4.41
C VAL A 22 -19.13 -2.30 -4.24
N GLY A 23 -19.06 -3.09 -5.31
CA GLY A 23 -18.44 -4.41 -5.30
C GLY A 23 -16.91 -4.35 -5.35
N GLU A 24 -16.26 -5.46 -5.01
CA GLU A 24 -14.79 -5.57 -5.02
C GLU A 24 -14.18 -5.46 -6.42
N LYS A 25 -14.99 -5.64 -7.48
CA LYS A 25 -14.57 -5.46 -8.87
C LYS A 25 -14.15 -4.02 -9.18
N ASP A 26 -14.67 -3.06 -8.42
CA ASP A 26 -14.37 -1.64 -8.59
C ASP A 26 -13.27 -1.16 -7.64
N ALA A 27 -12.55 -2.09 -6.97
CA ALA A 27 -11.50 -1.76 -6.03
C ALA A 27 -10.40 -0.85 -6.62
N SER A 28 -10.08 -0.99 -7.90
CA SER A 28 -9.10 -0.12 -8.58
C SER A 28 -9.55 1.33 -8.75
N GLN A 29 -10.86 1.62 -8.61
CA GLN A 29 -11.42 2.97 -8.67
C GLN A 29 -11.72 3.56 -7.28
N GLY A 30 -11.43 2.81 -6.22
CA GLY A 30 -11.61 3.28 -4.85
C GLY A 30 -10.64 4.38 -4.47
N LEU A 31 -10.93 5.04 -3.33
CA LEU A 31 -10.01 6.04 -2.79
C LEU A 31 -8.76 5.33 -2.25
N PRO A 32 -7.55 5.60 -2.78
CA PRO A 32 -6.33 4.93 -2.34
C PRO A 32 -6.02 5.31 -0.89
N LEU A 33 -5.92 4.29 -0.04
CA LEU A 33 -5.51 4.41 1.35
C LEU A 33 -3.98 4.32 1.48
N GLY A 34 -3.33 3.51 0.63
CA GLY A 34 -1.88 3.34 0.53
C GLY A 34 -1.47 1.88 0.28
N PRO A 35 -0.18 1.52 0.41
CA PRO A 35 1.00 2.34 0.77
C PRO A 35 1.27 3.52 -0.17
N PRO A 36 1.91 4.60 0.31
CA PRO A 36 2.26 5.73 -0.56
C PRO A 36 3.27 5.29 -1.62
N SER A 37 3.28 5.98 -2.76
CA SER A 37 4.29 5.74 -3.80
C SER A 37 5.70 5.89 -3.23
N LEU A 38 6.54 4.91 -3.54
CA LEU A 38 7.93 4.83 -3.13
C LEU A 38 8.90 5.32 -4.22
N ALA A 39 8.40 5.77 -5.37
CA ALA A 39 9.20 6.15 -6.54
C ALA A 39 10.26 7.23 -6.22
N ALA A 40 9.97 8.12 -5.26
CA ALA A 40 10.90 9.14 -4.81
C ALA A 40 12.19 8.58 -4.14
N LEU A 41 12.19 7.30 -3.75
CA LEU A 41 13.36 6.64 -3.16
C LEU A 41 14.36 6.16 -4.23
N GLY A 42 13.97 6.14 -5.52
CA GLY A 42 14.85 5.71 -6.61
C GLY A 42 15.37 4.27 -6.45
N LEU A 43 14.55 3.39 -5.87
CA LEU A 43 14.91 1.99 -5.66
C LEU A 43 14.78 1.20 -6.97
N PRO A 44 15.54 0.10 -7.15
CA PRO A 44 15.24 -0.88 -8.19
C PRO A 44 13.80 -1.38 -8.06
N GLU A 45 13.11 -1.58 -9.18
CA GLU A 45 11.69 -1.92 -9.23
C GLU A 45 11.32 -3.11 -8.33
N GLU A 46 12.08 -4.20 -8.38
CA GLU A 46 11.84 -5.37 -7.52
C GLU A 46 11.94 -5.05 -6.02
N VAL A 47 12.88 -4.17 -5.65
CA VAL A 47 13.06 -3.74 -4.25
C VAL A 47 11.91 -2.82 -3.84
N GLU A 48 11.47 -1.96 -4.74
CA GLU A 48 10.32 -1.08 -4.52
C GLU A 48 9.04 -1.88 -4.29
N ILE A 49 8.73 -2.83 -5.18
CA ILE A 49 7.56 -3.72 -5.06
C ILE A 49 7.62 -4.52 -3.76
N ARG A 50 8.79 -5.07 -3.41
CA ARG A 50 8.97 -5.81 -2.17
C ARG A 50 8.72 -4.92 -0.94
N LEU A 51 9.32 -3.73 -0.90
CA LEU A 51 9.13 -2.78 0.20
C LEU A 51 7.65 -2.36 0.31
N HIS A 52 7.01 -2.05 -0.81
CA HIS A 52 5.59 -1.71 -0.88
C HIS A 52 4.74 -2.82 -0.27
N ASN A 53 4.95 -4.07 -0.66
CA ASN A 53 4.21 -5.21 -0.15
C ASN A 53 4.46 -5.48 1.34
N GLN A 54 5.69 -5.23 1.82
CA GLN A 54 6.02 -5.30 3.25
C GLN A 54 5.32 -4.20 4.06
N LEU A 55 5.19 -2.99 3.52
CA LEU A 55 4.42 -1.91 4.15
C LEU A 55 2.92 -2.24 4.18
N PHE A 56 2.39 -2.78 3.07
CA PHE A 56 1.01 -3.21 2.97
C PHE A 56 0.67 -4.30 4.00
N SER A 57 1.49 -5.35 4.11
CA SER A 57 1.26 -6.45 5.04
C SER A 57 1.28 -5.99 6.51
N ARG A 58 2.04 -4.94 6.82
CA ARG A 58 2.10 -4.31 8.14
C ARG A 58 0.99 -3.28 8.37
N ARG A 59 0.10 -3.05 7.39
CA ARG A 59 -0.94 -2.00 7.40
C ARG A 59 -0.37 -0.60 7.60
N ILE A 60 0.77 -0.31 6.98
CA ILE A 60 1.40 1.01 6.97
C ILE A 60 1.01 1.69 5.66
N PHE A 61 -0.10 2.42 5.68
CA PHE A 61 -0.70 2.97 4.46
C PHE A 61 -0.46 4.48 4.32
N THR A 62 -0.26 5.20 5.42
CA THR A 62 -0.13 6.66 5.40
C THR A 62 1.25 7.13 5.87
N ALA A 63 1.62 8.36 5.50
CA ALA A 63 2.81 9.02 6.04
C ALA A 63 2.78 9.13 7.58
N LYS A 64 1.59 9.20 8.19
CA LYS A 64 1.41 9.20 9.64
C LYS A 64 1.80 7.85 10.24
N ASP A 65 1.43 6.75 9.59
CA ASP A 65 1.81 5.39 10.02
C ASP A 65 3.31 5.19 9.90
N VAL A 66 3.91 5.64 8.79
CA VAL A 66 5.37 5.61 8.58
C VAL A 66 6.11 6.35 9.71
N ARG A 67 5.66 7.56 10.07
CA ARG A 67 6.27 8.34 11.16
C ARG A 67 6.12 7.68 12.52
N LYS A 68 4.96 7.06 12.80
CA LYS A 68 4.70 6.38 14.08
C LYS A 68 5.42 5.03 14.20
N ARG A 69 5.65 4.36 13.08
CA ARG A 69 6.14 2.97 13.02
C ARG A 69 7.46 2.89 12.26
N ARG A 70 8.37 3.86 12.49
CA ARG A 70 9.68 3.91 11.81
C ARG A 70 10.45 2.61 11.94
N VAL A 71 10.42 1.96 13.10
CA VAL A 71 11.08 0.66 13.32
C VAL A 71 10.52 -0.42 12.38
N ASP A 72 9.20 -0.49 12.22
CA ASP A 72 8.55 -1.45 11.33
C ASP A 72 8.85 -1.17 9.85
N VAL A 73 9.04 0.11 9.49
CA VAL A 73 9.45 0.54 8.14
C VAL A 73 10.91 0.14 7.87
N PHE A 74 11.82 0.34 8.82
CA PHE A 74 13.20 -0.13 8.70
C PHE A 74 13.27 -1.66 8.64
N GLY A 75 12.47 -2.36 9.45
CA GLY A 75 12.36 -3.82 9.40
C GLY A 75 11.67 -4.36 8.13
N ALA A 76 11.12 -3.49 7.28
CA ALA A 76 10.63 -3.88 5.95
C ALA A 76 11.74 -3.87 4.87
N LEU A 77 12.93 -3.35 5.20
CA LEU A 77 14.09 -3.28 4.31
C LEU A 77 15.04 -4.48 4.45
N GLN A 78 14.92 -5.25 5.54
CA GLN A 78 15.70 -6.47 5.81
C GLN A 78 14.99 -7.70 5.24
#